data_AF-A0A933FN42-F1
#
_entry.id   AF-A0A933FN42-F1
#
_cell.length_a   1.000
_cell.length_b   1.000
_cell.length_c   1.000
_cell.angle_alpha   90.00
_cell.angle_beta   90.00
_cell.angle_gamma   90.00
#
_symmetry.space_group_name_H-M   'P 1'
#
loop_
_entity.id
_entity.type
_entity.pdbx_description
1 polymer ?
#
loop_
_entity_poly.entity_id
_entity_poly.type
_entity_poly.pdbx_seq_one_letter_code
_entity_poly.pdbx_strand_id
1 'polypeptide(L)'
;MHYPEITFKDFQCLMQRRKRSVDDLVDIFRGKIEDPREFFERVMSCQWRNPQTRRLEDRSDCVIPYRSVIEFYQRELGYQKAIEAEMAAMAEKRKRGPVSPERREALRRQLERARTLKKPGSGPAKTLRFVSES
;
A
#
# COMPACT_ATOMS: atom_id res chain seq x y z
N MET A 1 13.49 15.09 14.30
CA MET A 1 13.25 14.00 13.33
C MET A 1 14.07 14.31 12.09
N HIS A 2 15.03 13.45 11.75
CA HIS A 2 15.82 13.61 10.52
C HIS A 2 15.09 12.88 9.40
N TYR A 3 14.74 13.59 8.33
CA TYR A 3 14.21 12.94 7.14
C TYR A 3 15.39 12.36 6.34
N PRO A 4 15.23 11.18 5.72
CA PRO A 4 16.21 10.68 4.77
C PRO A 4 16.31 11.65 3.59
N GLU A 5 17.52 11.81 3.08
CA GLU A 5 17.75 12.55 1.84
C GLU A 5 17.18 11.75 0.68
N ILE A 6 16.25 12.35 -0.06
CA ILE A 6 15.61 11.72 -1.23
C ILE A 6 16.08 12.47 -2.47
N THR A 7 16.68 11.74 -3.41
CA THR A 7 17.16 12.32 -4.66
C THR A 7 16.04 12.44 -5.70
N PHE A 8 16.30 13.22 -6.76
CA PHE A 8 15.38 13.33 -7.90
C PHE A 8 15.16 11.96 -8.54
N LYS A 9 16.24 11.18 -8.70
CA LYS A 9 16.18 9.83 -9.25
C LYS A 9 15.33 8.89 -8.41
N ASP A 10 15.47 8.92 -7.09
CA ASP A 10 14.65 8.09 -6.17
C ASP A 10 13.17 8.41 -6.34
N PHE A 11 12.84 9.70 -6.34
CA PHE A 11 11.47 10.18 -6.48
C PHE A 11 10.88 9.82 -7.84
N GLN A 12 11.62 10.09 -8.92
CA GLN A 12 11.23 9.76 -10.29
C GLN A 12 10.95 8.25 -10.43
N CYS A 13 11.85 7.39 -9.94
CA CYS A 13 11.70 5.94 -10.01
C CYS A 13 10.42 5.46 -9.32
N LEU A 14 10.13 6.00 -8.12
CA LEU A 14 8.91 5.65 -7.41
C LEU A 14 7.65 6.14 -8.15
N MET A 15 7.64 7.39 -8.61
CA MET A 15 6.49 7.96 -9.30
C MET A 15 6.18 7.23 -10.61
N GLN A 16 7.21 6.81 -11.37
CA GLN A 16 7.03 5.98 -12.57
C GLN A 16 6.40 4.63 -12.24
N ARG A 17 6.85 3.94 -11.19
CA ARG A 17 6.25 2.67 -10.74
C ARG A 17 4.79 2.85 -10.31
N ARG A 18 4.48 3.98 -9.68
CA ARG A 18 3.14 4.36 -9.22
C ARG A 18 2.28 4.98 -10.33
N LYS A 19 2.82 5.15 -11.54
CA LYS A 19 2.18 5.78 -12.70
C LYS A 19 1.64 7.18 -12.39
N ARG A 20 2.41 7.96 -11.62
CA ARG A 20 2.11 9.37 -11.33
C ARG A 20 2.74 10.26 -12.39
N SER A 21 1.91 11.12 -12.99
CA SER A 21 2.35 12.15 -13.95
C SER A 21 2.76 13.42 -13.22
N VAL A 22 3.40 14.33 -13.95
CA VAL A 22 3.68 15.69 -13.45
C VAL A 22 2.37 16.40 -13.08
N ASP A 23 1.33 16.26 -13.90
CA ASP A 23 0.05 16.92 -13.66
C ASP A 23 -0.60 16.45 -12.35
N ASP A 24 -0.56 15.14 -12.07
CA ASP A 24 -1.03 14.59 -10.79
C ASP A 24 -0.29 15.22 -9.60
N LEU A 25 1.03 15.37 -9.71
CA LEU A 25 1.87 15.92 -8.65
C LEU A 25 1.59 17.41 -8.47
N VAL A 26 1.44 18.16 -9.55
CA VAL A 26 1.07 19.59 -9.52
C VAL A 26 -0.23 19.79 -8.76
N ASP A 27 -1.24 18.95 -9.00
CA ASP A 27 -2.52 19.04 -8.31
C ASP A 27 -2.41 18.67 -6.82
N ILE A 28 -1.64 17.64 -6.47
CA ILE A 28 -1.41 17.22 -5.07
C ILE A 28 -0.71 18.31 -4.24
N PHE A 29 0.16 19.08 -4.88
CA PHE A 29 1.03 20.08 -4.25
C PHE A 29 0.64 21.53 -4.56
N ARG A 30 -0.51 21.75 -5.18
CA ARG A 30 -1.05 23.08 -5.44
C ARG A 30 -1.11 23.90 -4.14
N GLY A 31 -0.48 25.07 -4.13
CA GLY A 31 -0.41 25.97 -2.97
C GLY A 31 0.52 25.53 -1.84
N LYS A 32 1.25 24.41 -1.98
CA LYS A 32 2.29 23.98 -1.03
C LYS A 32 3.71 24.29 -1.50
N ILE A 33 3.88 24.46 -2.80
CA ILE A 33 5.11 24.82 -3.48
C ILE A 33 4.76 26.03 -4.36
N GLU A 34 5.68 26.99 -4.47
CA GLU A 34 5.46 28.23 -5.23
C GLU A 34 5.22 27.95 -6.72
N ASP A 35 6.13 27.22 -7.36
CA ASP A 35 5.94 26.71 -8.72
C ASP A 35 6.05 25.17 -8.73
N PRO A 36 4.95 24.46 -8.48
CA PRO A 36 4.96 23.01 -8.45
C PRO A 36 5.22 22.42 -9.85
N ARG A 37 4.83 23.10 -10.93
CA ARG A 37 4.98 22.54 -12.28
C ARG A 37 6.45 22.55 -12.68
N GLU A 38 7.11 23.69 -12.62
CA GLU A 38 8.53 23.79 -12.96
C GLU A 38 9.39 22.89 -12.04
N PHE A 39 8.99 22.77 -10.76
CA PHE A 39 9.65 21.86 -9.83
C PHE A 39 9.50 20.39 -10.26
N PHE A 40 8.29 19.88 -10.45
CA PHE A 40 8.07 18.47 -10.75
C PHE A 40 8.52 18.08 -12.17
N GLU A 41 8.47 18.98 -13.15
CA GLU A 41 9.07 18.72 -14.48
C GLU A 41 10.57 18.49 -14.38
N ARG A 42 11.28 19.28 -13.56
CA ARG A 42 12.71 19.12 -13.31
C ARG A 42 13.02 17.84 -12.53
N VAL A 43 12.25 17.54 -11.50
CA VAL A 43 12.41 16.31 -10.70
C VAL A 43 12.14 15.08 -11.55
N MET A 44 11.06 15.08 -12.34
CA MET A 44 10.64 13.93 -13.14
C MET A 44 11.49 13.74 -14.40
N SER A 45 12.13 14.78 -14.92
CA SER A 45 13.09 14.66 -16.01
C SER A 45 14.50 14.29 -15.52
N CYS A 46 14.82 14.52 -14.24
CA CYS A 46 16.17 14.46 -13.69
C CYS A 46 17.18 15.31 -14.47
N GLN A 47 16.70 16.27 -15.27
CA GLN A 47 17.53 17.04 -16.19
C GLN A 47 17.23 18.52 -16.03
N TRP A 48 18.25 19.33 -16.26
CA TRP A 48 18.09 20.77 -16.35
C TRP A 48 18.91 21.31 -17.52
N ARG A 49 18.33 22.26 -18.25
CA ARG A 49 19.02 22.94 -19.32
C ARG A 49 19.82 24.10 -18.76
N ASN A 50 21.14 23.99 -18.78
CA ASN A 50 22.01 25.06 -18.32
C ASN A 50 21.92 26.26 -19.29
N PRO A 51 21.54 27.47 -18.82
CA PRO A 51 21.42 28.65 -19.66
C PRO A 51 22.74 29.11 -20.28
N GLN A 52 23.86 28.89 -19.57
CA GLN A 52 25.19 29.35 -19.97
C GLN A 52 25.80 28.43 -21.03
N THR A 53 25.72 27.12 -20.82
CA THR A 53 26.31 26.12 -21.72
C THR A 53 25.33 25.61 -22.78
N ARG A 54 24.03 25.90 -22.63
CA ARG A 54 22.90 25.39 -23.42
C ARG A 54 22.79 23.86 -23.47
N ARG A 55 23.55 23.14 -22.64
CA ARG A 55 23.54 21.68 -22.53
C ARG A 55 22.52 21.22 -21.49
N LEU A 56 22.06 19.99 -21.67
CA LEU A 56 21.30 19.27 -20.66
C LEU A 56 22.29 18.69 -19.65
N GLU A 57 22.12 19.06 -18.39
CA GLU A 57 22.88 18.53 -17.27
C GLU A 57 22.02 17.55 -16.48
N ASP A 58 22.66 16.47 -16.04
CA ASP A 58 22.05 15.50 -15.16
C ASP A 58 21.93 16.07 -13.74
N ARG A 59 20.75 15.89 -13.15
CA ARG A 59 20.37 16.33 -11.80
C ARG A 59 19.81 15.16 -11.00
N SER A 60 20.01 13.93 -11.45
CA SER A 60 19.55 12.70 -10.79
C SER A 60 19.88 12.66 -9.29
N ASP A 61 21.09 13.09 -8.91
CA ASP A 61 21.58 13.05 -7.53
C ASP A 61 21.18 14.28 -6.69
N CYS A 62 20.44 15.23 -7.26
CA CYS A 62 19.96 16.40 -6.51
C CYS A 62 18.94 15.98 -5.45
N VAL A 63 19.09 16.50 -4.24
CA VAL A 63 18.21 16.21 -3.10
C VAL A 63 16.98 17.11 -3.15
N ILE A 64 15.81 16.53 -2.87
CA ILE A 64 14.55 17.26 -2.77
C ILE A 64 14.52 18.08 -1.47
N PRO A 65 14.36 19.41 -1.52
CA PRO A 65 14.41 20.25 -0.31
C PRO A 65 13.05 20.37 0.40
N TYR A 66 11.96 19.92 -0.22
CA TYR A 66 10.61 20.12 0.31
C TYR A 66 10.17 18.97 1.22
N ARG A 67 9.99 19.25 2.51
CA ARG A 67 9.51 18.27 3.50
C ARG A 67 8.19 17.61 3.08
N SER A 68 7.24 18.38 2.56
CA SER A 68 5.94 17.87 2.09
C SER A 68 6.09 16.83 0.97
N VAL A 69 7.08 17.00 0.10
CA VAL A 69 7.39 16.06 -0.99
C VAL A 69 8.06 14.80 -0.44
N ILE A 70 8.97 14.94 0.52
CA ILE A 70 9.61 13.80 1.19
C ILE A 70 8.59 12.95 1.94
N GLU A 71 7.67 13.57 2.67
CA GLU A 71 6.60 12.86 3.39
C GLU A 71 5.66 12.12 2.43
N PHE A 72 5.33 12.74 1.31
CA PHE A 72 4.55 12.09 0.25
C PHE A 72 5.29 10.89 -0.34
N TYR A 73 6.58 11.04 -0.64
CA TYR A 73 7.43 9.96 -1.14
C TYR A 73 7.43 8.75 -0.19
N GLN A 74 7.63 8.99 1.11
CA GLN A 74 7.64 7.91 2.11
C GLN A 74 6.30 7.18 2.18
N ARG A 75 5.18 7.91 2.07
CA ARG A 75 3.85 7.33 2.06
C ARG A 75 3.63 6.45 0.83
N GLU A 76 3.96 6.96 -0.36
CA GLU A 76 3.85 6.20 -1.61
C GLU A 76 4.76 4.97 -1.61
N LEU A 77 5.97 5.08 -1.04
CA LEU A 77 6.88 3.96 -0.86
C LEU A 77 6.28 2.90 0.06
N GLY A 78 5.60 3.32 1.13
CA GLY A 78 4.85 2.43 2.02
C GLY A 78 3.76 1.65 1.29
N TYR A 79 2.97 2.32 0.45
CA TYR A 79 1.95 1.65 -0.36
C TYR A 79 2.55 0.66 -1.36
N GLN A 80 3.65 1.03 -2.01
CA GLN A 80 4.35 0.14 -2.95
C GLN A 80 4.80 -1.15 -2.26
N LYS A 81 5.45 -1.04 -1.09
CA LYS A 81 5.91 -2.19 -0.31
C LYS A 81 4.76 -3.09 0.14
N ALA A 82 3.62 -2.50 0.52
CA ALA A 82 2.44 -3.27 0.93
C ALA A 82 1.89 -4.11 -0.24
N ILE A 83 1.78 -3.52 -1.44
CA ILE A 83 1.31 -4.21 -2.64
C ILE A 83 2.27 -5.35 -3.01
N GLU A 84 3.58 -5.09 -2.99
CA GLU A 84 4.60 -6.12 -3.28
C GLU A 84 4.55 -7.28 -2.29
N ALA A 85 4.37 -7.00 -1.00
CA ALA A 85 4.23 -8.03 0.03
C ALA A 85 2.98 -8.89 -0.18
N GLU A 86 1.85 -8.27 -0.56
CA GLU A 86 0.61 -8.99 -0.85
C GLU A 86 0.75 -9.89 -2.08
N MET A 87 1.36 -9.38 -3.16
CA MET A 87 1.64 -10.17 -4.36
C MET A 87 2.57 -11.34 -4.07
N ALA A 88 3.62 -11.13 -3.27
CA ALA A 88 4.53 -12.20 -2.85
C ALA A 88 3.79 -13.27 -2.03
N ALA A 89 2.93 -12.86 -1.09
CA ALA A 89 2.12 -13.79 -0.31
C ALA A 89 1.14 -14.59 -1.20
N MET A 90 0.53 -13.96 -2.20
CA MET A 90 -0.32 -14.64 -3.18
C MET A 90 0.47 -15.61 -4.07
N ALA A 91 1.64 -15.20 -4.55
CA ALA A 91 2.52 -16.06 -5.34
C ALA A 91 2.95 -17.30 -4.54
N GLU A 92 3.26 -17.12 -3.25
CA GLU A 92 3.62 -18.22 -2.37
C GLU A 92 2.43 -19.16 -2.10
N LYS A 93 1.21 -18.61 -1.93
CA LYS A 93 -0.02 -19.41 -1.87
C LYS A 93 -0.26 -20.21 -3.16
N ARG A 94 0.10 -19.68 -4.33
CA ARG A 94 -0.03 -20.38 -5.63
C ARG A 94 0.99 -21.51 -5.81
N LYS A 95 2.20 -21.38 -5.24
CA LYS A 95 3.22 -22.44 -5.26
C LYS A 95 2.88 -23.62 -4.35
N ARG A 96 2.05 -23.40 -3.33
CA ARG A 96 1.56 -24.48 -2.47
C ARG A 96 0.73 -25.43 -3.32
N GLY A 97 1.25 -26.63 -3.52
CA GLY A 97 0.54 -27.71 -4.21
C GLY A 97 -0.80 -28.05 -3.54
N PRO A 98 -1.65 -28.85 -4.21
CA PRO A 98 -2.91 -29.28 -3.62
C PRO A 98 -2.67 -29.93 -2.25
N VAL A 99 -3.53 -29.61 -1.29
CA VAL A 99 -3.51 -30.24 0.05
C VAL A 99 -3.51 -31.75 -0.15
N SER A 100 -2.55 -32.45 0.47
CA SER A 100 -2.43 -33.91 0.34
C SER A 100 -3.77 -34.58 0.70
N PRO A 101 -4.11 -35.71 0.06
CA PRO A 101 -5.36 -36.42 0.32
C PRO A 101 -5.55 -36.74 1.80
N GLU A 102 -4.46 -37.12 2.50
CA GLU A 102 -4.46 -37.37 3.94
C GLU A 102 -4.83 -36.13 4.77
N ARG A 103 -4.27 -34.95 4.45
CA ARG A 103 -4.62 -33.70 5.13
C ARG A 103 -6.06 -33.27 4.84
N ARG A 104 -6.57 -33.53 3.63
CA ARG A 104 -7.98 -33.27 3.28
C ARG A 104 -8.92 -34.15 4.08
N GLU A 105 -8.60 -35.42 4.25
CA GLU A 105 -9.42 -36.35 5.03
C GLU A 105 -9.38 -36.03 6.53
N ALA A 106 -8.20 -35.71 7.07
CA ALA A 106 -8.05 -35.26 8.44
C ALA A 106 -8.89 -34.01 8.74
N LEU A 107 -8.88 -33.02 7.82
CA LEU A 107 -9.68 -31.80 7.95
C LEU A 107 -11.19 -32.10 7.90
N ARG A 108 -11.64 -33.01 7.01
CA ARG A 108 -13.04 -33.45 6.96
C ARG A 108 -13.48 -34.08 8.28
N ARG A 109 -12.69 -35.00 8.83
CA ARG A 109 -12.98 -35.64 10.14
C ARG A 109 -13.04 -34.61 11.27
N GLN A 110 -12.16 -33.61 11.26
CA GLN A 110 -12.14 -32.57 12.28
C GLN A 110 -13.37 -31.63 12.18
N LEU A 111 -13.79 -31.28 10.96
CA LEU A 111 -15.00 -30.50 10.71
C LEU A 111 -16.27 -31.27 11.08
N GLU A 112 -16.33 -32.57 10.83
CA GLU A 112 -17.44 -33.44 11.26
C GLU A 112 -17.54 -33.49 12.78
N ARG A 113 -16.41 -33.67 13.49
CA ARG A 113 -16.37 -33.62 14.96
C ARG A 113 -16.81 -32.26 15.52
N ALA A 114 -16.39 -31.16 14.88
CA ALA A 114 -16.82 -29.83 15.29
C ALA A 114 -18.33 -29.60 15.08
N ARG A 115 -18.90 -30.17 14.00
CA ARG A 115 -20.34 -30.11 13.73
C ARG A 115 -21.17 -30.92 14.71
N THR A 116 -20.69 -32.09 15.15
CA THR A 116 -21.39 -32.90 16.15
C THR A 116 -21.38 -32.26 17.53
N LEU A 117 -20.30 -31.56 17.89
CA LEU A 117 -20.19 -30.78 19.13
C LEU A 117 -21.07 -29.52 19.14
N LYS A 118 -21.45 -28.98 17.97
CA LYS A 118 -22.25 -27.75 17.83
C LYS A 118 -23.76 -28.00 17.66
N LYS A 119 -24.24 -29.24 17.83
CA LYS A 119 -25.68 -29.52 17.90
C LYS A 119 -26.25 -28.93 19.20
N PRO A 120 -27.31 -28.09 19.14
CA PRO A 120 -27.81 -27.35 20.29
C PRO A 120 -28.68 -28.23 21.18
N GLY A 121 -28.26 -28.36 22.43
CA GLY A 121 -29.07 -28.87 23.52
C GLY A 121 -28.70 -28.16 24.81
N SER A 122 -28.72 -26.82 24.82
CA SER A 122 -28.77 -25.99 26.04
C SER A 122 -28.67 -24.50 25.66
N GLY A 123 -29.77 -23.91 25.21
CA GLY A 123 -30.02 -22.48 25.43
C GLY A 123 -30.77 -22.34 26.76
N PRO A 124 -30.52 -21.30 27.58
CA PRO A 124 -31.23 -21.13 28.84
C PRO A 124 -32.71 -20.85 28.55
N ALA A 125 -33.59 -21.64 29.17
CA ALA A 125 -35.03 -21.47 29.08
C ALA A 125 -35.43 -20.07 29.56
N LYS A 126 -36.03 -19.28 28.66
CA LYS A 126 -36.77 -18.07 29.02
C LYS A 126 -38.05 -18.49 29.74
N THR A 127 -38.12 -18.33 31.06
CA THR A 127 -39.40 -18.34 31.79
C THR A 127 -40.04 -16.97 31.62
N LEU A 128 -40.89 -16.85 30.60
CA LEU A 128 -41.81 -15.72 30.43
C LEU A 128 -42.98 -15.94 31.41
N ARG A 129 -43.03 -15.20 32.52
CA ARG A 129 -44.24 -15.13 33.35
C ARG A 129 -45.22 -14.19 32.67
N PHE A 130 -46.30 -14.75 32.12
CA PHE A 130 -47.48 -14.00 31.69
C PHE A 130 -48.53 -14.06 32.80
N VAL A 131 -49.20 -12.92 32.98
CA VAL A 131 -50.21 -12.59 34.00
C VAL A 131 -51.60 -13.02 33.51
N SER A 132 -52.52 -13.27 34.46
CA SER A 132 -54.01 -13.24 34.43
C SER A 132 -54.58 -14.45 35.18
N GLU A 133 -55.63 -14.44 36.00
CA GLU A 133 -56.74 -13.53 36.39
C GLU A 133 -57.20 -14.02 37.79
N SER A 134 -57.81 -13.25 38.69
CA SER A 134 -59.19 -12.75 38.66
C SER A 134 -59.42 -11.81 39.86
#